data_AF-G7J611-F1
#
_entry.id   AF-G7J611-F1
#
_cell.length_a   1.000
_cell.length_b   1.000
_cell.length_c   1.000
_cell.angle_alpha   90.00
_cell.angle_beta   90.00
_cell.angle_gamma   90.00
#
_symmetry.space_group_name_H-M   'P 1'
#
loop_
_entity.id
_entity.type
_entity.pdbx_description
1 polymer ?
#
loop_
_entity_poly.entity_id
_entity_poly.type
_entity_poly.pdbx_seq_one_letter_code
_entity_poly.pdbx_strand_id
1 'polypeptide(L)'
;MSDQEGSVSTEVSGISEVKEWLSKTFEVAGKPVPEFEYTPRSVSHLHHLVTLSKAKDEAARLVARDFRLKAAEYRSQAARIREILENVGLAQESLPSNVVASAQVLANVSNLLNIRDTELSSFLVAMGDISLRKTGVEEKRAKVHKESKFLLDYTRKAIARLTYLKRTLAQLEDEVAPCEAQMESWSNYLKVMAQKERQYVQQCANYETRLNRVGYTPEISHRVLVDMAEHRKELERQTKPILDTLRSYQDLPPDKALAALAIEDKKRQYAAAEKRLEDVLQAALLNEG
;
A
#
# COMPACT_ATOMS: atom_id res chain seq x y z
N MET A 1 -11.55 -69.00 17.98
CA MET A 1 -11.64 -68.84 16.52
C MET A 1 -13.08 -68.63 16.03
N SER A 2 -14.06 -68.36 16.90
CA SER A 2 -15.48 -68.20 16.49
C SER A 2 -15.95 -66.74 16.39
N ASP A 3 -15.17 -65.75 16.83
CA ASP A 3 -15.59 -64.34 16.86
C ASP A 3 -15.33 -63.57 15.54
N GLN A 4 -14.54 -64.13 14.62
CA GLN A 4 -14.25 -63.48 13.32
C GLN A 4 -15.31 -63.76 12.25
N GLU A 5 -15.98 -64.91 12.28
CA GLU A 5 -17.03 -65.24 11.29
C GLU A 5 -18.33 -64.43 11.54
N GLY A 6 -18.61 -64.04 12.79
CA GLY A 6 -19.76 -63.18 13.14
C GLY A 6 -19.60 -61.71 12.70
N SER A 7 -18.37 -61.20 12.67
CA SER A 7 -18.09 -59.81 12.24
C SER A 7 -18.23 -59.67 10.72
N VAL A 8 -17.69 -60.61 9.95
CA VAL A 8 -17.71 -60.57 8.48
C VAL A 8 -19.13 -60.74 7.92
N SER A 9 -19.94 -61.61 8.52
CA SER A 9 -21.35 -61.80 8.12
C SER A 9 -22.21 -60.55 8.36
N THR A 10 -21.98 -59.84 9.47
CA THR A 10 -22.67 -58.59 9.79
C THR A 10 -22.26 -57.44 8.87
N GLU A 11 -20.97 -57.36 8.50
CA GLU A 11 -20.46 -56.36 7.55
C GLU A 11 -20.99 -56.59 6.12
N VAL A 12 -21.07 -57.84 5.66
CA VAL A 12 -21.62 -58.20 4.35
C VAL A 12 -23.12 -57.87 4.27
N SER A 13 -23.87 -58.10 5.35
CA SER A 13 -25.29 -57.72 5.44
C SER A 13 -25.49 -56.21 5.38
N GLY A 14 -24.68 -55.43 6.10
CA GLY A 14 -24.74 -53.97 6.09
C GLY A 14 -24.39 -53.36 4.73
N ILE A 15 -23.44 -53.96 3.98
CA ILE A 15 -23.10 -53.54 2.62
C ILE A 15 -24.25 -53.77 1.64
N SER A 16 -24.94 -54.91 1.74
CA SER A 16 -26.09 -55.23 0.87
C SER A 16 -27.25 -54.26 1.10
N GLU A 17 -27.57 -53.97 2.35
CA GLU A 17 -28.64 -53.03 2.71
C GLU A 17 -28.35 -51.61 2.23
N VAL A 18 -27.10 -51.15 2.37
CA VAL A 18 -26.66 -49.85 1.86
C VAL A 18 -26.75 -49.78 0.33
N LYS A 19 -26.34 -50.83 -0.38
CA LYS A 19 -26.42 -50.90 -1.85
C LYS A 19 -27.87 -50.82 -2.33
N GLU A 20 -28.77 -51.59 -1.73
CA GLU A 20 -30.19 -51.57 -2.08
C GLU A 20 -30.82 -50.19 -1.81
N TRP A 21 -30.53 -49.60 -0.64
CA TRP A 21 -31.02 -48.26 -0.30
C TRP A 21 -30.49 -47.19 -1.26
N LEU A 22 -29.22 -47.23 -1.63
CA LEU A 22 -28.63 -46.31 -2.62
C LEU A 22 -29.29 -46.48 -3.99
N SER A 23 -29.43 -47.70 -4.50
CA SER A 23 -30.11 -47.94 -5.78
C SER A 23 -31.52 -47.38 -5.78
N LYS A 24 -32.33 -47.66 -4.75
CA LYS A 24 -33.69 -47.14 -4.63
C LYS A 24 -33.74 -45.61 -4.55
N THR A 25 -32.85 -45.00 -3.77
CA THR A 25 -32.83 -43.55 -3.57
C THR A 25 -32.41 -42.81 -4.85
N PHE A 26 -31.41 -43.33 -5.56
CA PHE A 26 -30.92 -42.75 -6.80
C PHE A 26 -31.85 -43.01 -7.99
N GLU A 27 -32.55 -44.15 -8.01
CA GLU A 27 -33.62 -44.45 -8.98
C GLU A 27 -34.75 -43.42 -8.91
N VAL A 28 -35.22 -43.07 -7.70
CA VAL A 28 -36.22 -42.01 -7.49
C VAL A 28 -35.73 -40.65 -8.03
N ALA A 29 -34.42 -40.40 -7.97
CA ALA A 29 -33.80 -39.18 -8.48
C ALA A 29 -33.45 -39.25 -9.98
N GLY A 30 -33.72 -40.37 -10.66
CA GLY A 30 -33.38 -40.58 -12.07
C GLY A 30 -31.88 -40.56 -12.36
N LYS A 31 -31.03 -40.87 -11.37
CA LYS A 31 -29.57 -40.84 -11.48
C LYS A 31 -28.97 -42.22 -11.20
N PRO A 32 -27.82 -42.57 -11.81
CA PRO A 32 -27.08 -43.76 -11.41
C PRO A 32 -26.40 -43.54 -10.05
N VAL A 33 -26.18 -44.63 -9.30
CA VAL A 33 -25.39 -44.60 -8.06
C VAL A 33 -23.93 -44.31 -8.42
N PRO A 34 -23.29 -43.29 -7.84
CA PRO A 34 -21.87 -43.01 -8.08
C PRO A 34 -20.98 -44.19 -7.67
N GLU A 35 -19.90 -44.43 -8.40
CA GLU A 35 -18.90 -45.42 -8.01
C GLU A 35 -18.06 -44.87 -6.85
N PHE A 36 -17.98 -45.62 -5.74
CA PHE A 36 -17.15 -45.29 -4.59
C PHE A 36 -16.67 -46.56 -3.89
N GLU A 37 -15.62 -46.43 -3.09
CA GLU A 37 -15.04 -47.54 -2.34
C GLU A 37 -15.85 -47.87 -1.08
N TYR A 38 -16.26 -49.13 -0.96
CA TYR A 38 -16.92 -49.68 0.22
C TYR A 38 -15.87 -50.01 1.30
N THR A 39 -15.34 -48.97 1.95
CA THR A 39 -14.52 -49.10 3.15
C THR A 39 -15.40 -49.35 4.38
N PRO A 40 -14.92 -50.02 5.45
CA PRO A 40 -15.71 -50.24 6.67
C PRO A 40 -16.26 -48.95 7.28
N ARG A 41 -15.48 -47.85 7.19
CA ARG A 41 -15.90 -46.51 7.63
C ARG A 41 -17.01 -45.94 6.76
N SER A 42 -16.91 -46.03 5.43
CA SER A 42 -17.96 -45.53 4.52
C SER A 42 -19.24 -46.34 4.65
N VAL A 43 -19.15 -47.67 4.78
CA VAL A 43 -20.30 -48.56 5.04
C VAL A 43 -20.98 -48.23 6.36
N SER A 44 -20.23 -48.03 7.44
CA SER A 44 -20.79 -47.66 8.75
C SER A 44 -21.55 -46.32 8.69
N HIS A 45 -20.98 -45.30 8.03
CA HIS A 45 -21.64 -44.01 7.86
C HIS A 45 -22.89 -44.11 6.98
N LEU A 46 -22.82 -44.86 5.88
CA LEU A 46 -23.97 -45.08 5.00
C LEU A 46 -25.06 -45.87 5.71
N HIS A 47 -24.73 -46.91 6.47
CA HIS A 47 -25.70 -47.68 7.25
C HIS A 47 -26.39 -46.82 8.32
N HIS A 48 -25.65 -45.90 8.97
CA HIS A 48 -26.25 -44.90 9.86
C HIS A 48 -27.24 -44.00 9.11
N LEU A 49 -26.89 -43.54 7.91
CA LEU A 49 -27.78 -42.77 7.04
C LEU A 49 -29.02 -43.57 6.61
N VAL A 50 -28.87 -44.85 6.27
CA VAL A 50 -30.01 -45.75 5.96
C VAL A 50 -30.95 -45.82 7.16
N THR A 51 -30.42 -46.06 8.35
CA THR A 51 -31.22 -46.18 9.58
C THR A 51 -31.96 -44.86 9.86
N LEU A 52 -31.26 -43.73 9.74
CA LEU A 52 -31.86 -42.40 9.91
C LEU A 52 -32.94 -42.13 8.85
N SER A 53 -32.69 -42.46 7.58
CA SER A 53 -33.66 -42.31 6.49
C SER A 53 -34.90 -43.13 6.78
N LYS A 54 -34.76 -44.43 7.08
CA LYS A 54 -35.89 -45.32 7.41
C LYS A 54 -36.72 -44.78 8.57
N ALA A 55 -36.06 -44.31 9.64
CA ALA A 55 -36.75 -43.73 10.79
C ALA A 55 -37.52 -42.45 10.42
N LYS A 56 -36.94 -41.59 9.57
CA LYS A 56 -37.59 -40.36 9.09
C LYS A 56 -38.73 -40.66 8.13
N ASP A 57 -38.57 -41.64 7.25
CA ASP A 57 -39.60 -42.08 6.30
C ASP A 57 -40.80 -42.67 7.04
N GLU A 58 -40.59 -43.50 8.06
CA GLU A 58 -41.69 -44.03 8.87
C GLU A 58 -42.37 -42.92 9.69
N ALA A 59 -41.61 -42.00 10.28
CA ALA A 59 -42.18 -40.84 10.96
C ALA A 59 -43.05 -39.99 10.02
N ALA A 60 -42.56 -39.70 8.80
CA ALA A 60 -43.31 -38.99 7.79
C ALA A 60 -44.58 -39.76 7.37
N ARG A 61 -44.48 -41.08 7.21
CA ARG A 61 -45.63 -41.95 6.89
C ARG A 61 -46.69 -41.94 7.98
N LEU A 62 -46.28 -42.01 9.25
CA LEU A 62 -47.18 -41.94 10.39
C LEU A 62 -47.90 -40.59 10.46
N VAL A 63 -47.18 -39.49 10.29
CA VAL A 63 -47.76 -38.13 10.26
C VAL A 63 -48.72 -37.97 9.08
N ALA A 64 -48.36 -38.46 7.88
CA ALA A 64 -49.24 -38.43 6.72
C ALA A 64 -50.53 -39.24 6.95
N ARG A 65 -50.43 -40.41 7.61
CA ARG A 65 -51.59 -41.22 7.98
C ARG A 65 -52.49 -40.50 9.00
N ASP A 66 -51.90 -39.92 10.04
CA ASP A 66 -52.62 -39.14 11.05
C ASP A 66 -53.36 -37.95 10.42
N PHE A 67 -52.71 -37.18 9.54
CA PHE A 67 -53.38 -36.09 8.83
C PHE A 67 -54.53 -36.56 7.93
N ARG A 68 -54.39 -37.73 7.28
CA ARG A 68 -55.49 -38.31 6.48
C ARG A 68 -56.69 -38.68 7.36
N LEU A 69 -56.44 -39.28 8.52
CA LEU A 69 -57.50 -39.63 9.48
C LEU A 69 -58.19 -38.37 10.01
N LYS A 70 -57.42 -37.39 10.50
CA LYS A 70 -57.96 -36.10 10.95
C LYS A 70 -58.77 -35.41 9.85
N ALA A 71 -58.27 -35.39 8.62
CA ALA A 71 -59.00 -34.80 7.50
C ALA A 71 -60.33 -35.54 7.20
N ALA A 72 -60.38 -36.87 7.36
CA ALA A 72 -61.62 -37.63 7.23
C ALA A 72 -62.61 -37.29 8.36
N GLU A 73 -62.14 -37.19 9.60
CA GLU A 73 -62.94 -36.77 10.75
C GLU A 73 -63.48 -35.34 10.61
N TYR A 74 -62.64 -34.38 10.21
CA TYR A 74 -63.11 -33.01 9.97
C TYR A 74 -64.15 -32.94 8.85
N ARG A 75 -64.02 -33.74 7.79
CA ARG A 75 -65.03 -33.82 6.72
C ARG A 75 -66.35 -34.41 7.23
N SER A 76 -66.31 -35.47 8.03
CA SER A 76 -67.54 -36.07 8.59
C SER A 76 -68.22 -35.14 9.58
N GLN A 77 -67.47 -34.44 10.43
CA GLN A 77 -68.01 -33.42 11.33
C GLN A 77 -68.59 -32.23 10.57
N ALA A 78 -67.93 -31.76 9.52
CA ALA A 78 -68.45 -30.69 8.67
C ALA A 78 -69.77 -31.10 7.98
N ALA A 79 -69.88 -32.34 7.51
CA ALA A 79 -71.13 -32.88 6.95
C ALA A 79 -72.25 -32.93 8.00
N ARG A 80 -71.95 -33.42 9.21
CA ARG A 80 -72.90 -33.44 10.33
C ARG A 80 -73.40 -32.05 10.70
N ILE A 81 -72.50 -31.08 10.81
CA ILE A 81 -72.86 -29.68 11.13
C ILE A 81 -73.75 -29.09 10.04
N ARG A 82 -73.43 -29.36 8.76
CA ARG A 82 -74.25 -28.91 7.63
C ARG A 82 -75.67 -29.46 7.70
N GLU A 83 -75.82 -30.75 7.95
CA GLU A 83 -77.13 -31.41 8.10
C GLU A 83 -77.94 -30.81 9.27
N ILE A 84 -77.30 -30.55 10.42
CA ILE A 84 -77.95 -29.88 11.55
C ILE A 84 -78.43 -28.48 11.16
N LEU A 85 -77.60 -27.69 10.47
CA LEU A 85 -77.98 -26.35 10.03
C LEU A 85 -79.13 -26.38 9.02
N GLU A 86 -79.14 -27.34 8.09
CA GLU A 86 -80.24 -27.55 7.14
C GLU A 86 -81.55 -27.87 7.88
N ASN A 87 -81.52 -28.76 8.87
CA ASN A 87 -82.71 -29.12 9.67
C ASN A 87 -83.29 -27.95 10.49
N VAL A 88 -82.46 -26.97 10.87
CA VAL A 88 -82.87 -25.77 11.62
C VAL A 88 -83.22 -24.59 10.68
N GLY A 89 -83.12 -24.78 9.36
CA GLY A 89 -83.40 -23.74 8.36
C GLY A 89 -82.29 -22.69 8.21
N LEU A 90 -81.09 -22.98 8.72
CA LEU A 90 -79.88 -22.16 8.62
C LEU A 90 -78.93 -22.67 7.50
N ALA A 91 -79.48 -23.33 6.49
CA ALA A 91 -78.71 -23.73 5.32
C ALA A 91 -78.08 -22.50 4.66
N GLN A 92 -76.86 -22.65 4.13
CA GLN A 92 -76.13 -21.56 3.47
C GLN A 92 -76.96 -20.91 2.35
N GLU A 93 -77.70 -21.73 1.59
CA GLU A 93 -78.55 -21.29 0.48
C GLU A 93 -79.81 -20.52 0.93
N SER A 94 -80.20 -20.67 2.20
CA SER A 94 -81.36 -20.00 2.79
C SER A 94 -81.00 -18.66 3.44
N LEU A 95 -79.70 -18.36 3.58
CA LEU A 95 -79.22 -17.15 4.22
C LEU A 95 -79.05 -15.99 3.22
N PRO A 96 -79.28 -14.73 3.64
CA PRO A 96 -78.94 -13.56 2.84
C PRO A 96 -77.45 -13.54 2.45
N SER A 97 -77.14 -13.14 1.21
CA SER A 97 -75.79 -13.18 0.65
C SER A 97 -74.76 -12.36 1.44
N ASN A 98 -75.17 -11.26 2.06
CA ASN A 98 -74.33 -10.43 2.94
C ASN A 98 -73.93 -11.16 4.23
N VAL A 99 -74.81 -11.99 4.78
CA VAL A 99 -74.55 -12.78 5.99
C VAL A 99 -73.54 -13.88 5.66
N VAL A 100 -73.75 -14.58 4.54
CA VAL A 100 -72.82 -15.62 4.05
C VAL A 100 -71.43 -15.02 3.79
N ALA A 101 -71.36 -13.88 3.11
CA ALA A 101 -70.08 -13.19 2.86
C ALA A 101 -69.36 -12.80 4.16
N SER A 102 -70.09 -12.27 5.15
CA SER A 102 -69.52 -11.86 6.44
C SER A 102 -69.00 -13.06 7.24
N ALA A 103 -69.76 -14.16 7.29
CA ALA A 103 -69.34 -15.40 7.93
C ALA A 103 -68.11 -16.01 7.24
N GLN A 104 -68.05 -15.97 5.90
CA GLN A 104 -66.89 -16.44 5.15
C GLN A 104 -65.63 -15.62 5.45
N VAL A 105 -65.75 -14.29 5.55
CA VAL A 105 -64.62 -13.43 5.94
C VAL A 105 -64.14 -13.78 7.35
N LEU A 106 -65.05 -13.92 8.32
CA LEU A 106 -64.70 -14.31 9.69
C LEU A 106 -64.01 -15.68 9.74
N ALA A 107 -64.52 -16.68 9.01
CA ALA A 107 -63.90 -18.00 8.92
C ALA A 107 -62.50 -17.94 8.29
N ASN A 108 -62.34 -17.16 7.21
CA ASN A 108 -61.04 -16.99 6.55
C ASN A 108 -60.02 -16.30 7.46
N VAL A 109 -60.42 -15.23 8.15
CA VAL A 109 -59.55 -14.53 9.09
C VAL A 109 -59.23 -15.41 10.29
N SER A 110 -60.20 -16.14 10.84
CA SER A 110 -59.98 -17.11 11.94
C SER A 110 -58.95 -18.17 11.54
N ASN A 111 -59.09 -18.77 10.36
CA ASN A 111 -58.13 -19.74 9.82
C ASN A 111 -56.73 -19.13 9.62
N LEU A 112 -56.64 -17.89 9.13
CA LEU A 112 -55.35 -17.19 8.95
C LEU A 112 -54.67 -16.88 10.28
N LEU A 113 -55.47 -16.52 11.29
CA LEU A 113 -55.00 -16.25 12.66
C LEU A 113 -54.83 -17.52 13.48
N ASN A 114 -55.21 -18.69 12.94
CA ASN A 114 -55.23 -19.99 13.62
C ASN A 114 -56.05 -19.98 14.92
N ILE A 115 -57.21 -19.31 14.89
CA ILE A 115 -58.20 -19.25 15.97
C ILE A 115 -59.22 -20.38 15.77
N ARG A 116 -59.80 -20.88 16.86
CA ARG A 116 -60.78 -21.98 16.84
C ARG A 116 -62.19 -21.56 17.24
N ASP A 117 -62.34 -20.35 17.75
CA ASP A 117 -63.61 -19.76 18.16
C ASP A 117 -63.97 -18.54 17.28
N THR A 118 -65.13 -17.96 17.55
CA THR A 118 -65.59 -16.70 16.94
C THR A 118 -65.59 -15.56 17.97
N GLU A 119 -64.77 -15.65 19.02
CA GLU A 119 -64.73 -14.64 20.09
C GLU A 119 -63.87 -13.44 19.71
N LEU A 120 -64.40 -12.23 19.90
CA LEU A 120 -63.69 -10.99 19.58
C LEU A 120 -62.34 -10.87 20.32
N SER A 121 -62.29 -11.30 21.58
CA SER A 121 -61.07 -11.36 22.40
C SER A 121 -59.96 -12.16 21.71
N SER A 122 -60.27 -13.36 21.24
CA SER A 122 -59.33 -14.23 20.52
C SER A 122 -58.80 -13.58 19.23
N PHE A 123 -59.67 -12.92 18.47
CA PHE A 123 -59.24 -12.16 17.28
C PHE A 123 -58.30 -11.00 17.65
N LEU A 124 -58.65 -10.20 18.66
CA LEU A 124 -57.84 -9.06 19.06
C LEU A 124 -56.45 -9.48 19.55
N VAL A 125 -56.36 -10.56 20.32
CA VAL A 125 -55.07 -11.10 20.80
C VAL A 125 -54.22 -11.58 19.62
N ALA A 126 -54.78 -12.43 18.75
CA ALA A 126 -54.03 -12.98 17.61
C ALA A 126 -53.58 -11.89 16.61
N MET A 127 -54.44 -10.89 16.36
CA MET A 127 -54.07 -9.73 15.54
C MET A 127 -52.97 -8.88 16.20
N GLY A 128 -53.04 -8.69 17.52
CA GLY A 128 -52.00 -8.03 18.31
C GLY A 128 -50.65 -8.76 18.19
N ASP A 129 -50.65 -10.08 18.38
CA ASP A 129 -49.46 -10.92 18.28
C ASP A 129 -48.83 -10.88 16.88
N ILE A 130 -49.65 -10.96 15.82
CA ILE A 130 -49.15 -10.83 14.44
C ILE A 130 -48.60 -9.42 14.20
N SER A 131 -49.26 -8.38 14.70
CA SER A 131 -48.79 -6.99 14.53
C SER A 131 -47.46 -6.77 15.23
N LEU A 132 -47.28 -7.32 16.43
CA LEU A 132 -46.02 -7.26 17.16
C LEU A 132 -44.92 -8.07 16.47
N ARG A 133 -45.23 -9.26 15.96
CA ARG A 133 -44.28 -10.05 15.16
C ARG A 133 -43.89 -9.32 13.87
N LYS A 134 -44.84 -8.70 13.19
CA LYS A 134 -44.60 -7.92 11.96
C LYS A 134 -43.63 -6.78 12.23
N THR A 135 -43.89 -5.97 13.26
CA THR A 135 -43.01 -4.85 13.62
C THR A 135 -41.61 -5.33 14.01
N GLY A 136 -41.49 -6.41 14.78
CA GLY A 136 -40.18 -7.01 15.11
C GLY A 136 -39.42 -7.54 13.90
N VAL A 137 -40.11 -8.10 12.90
CA VAL A 137 -39.49 -8.53 11.62
C VAL A 137 -39.06 -7.32 10.78
N GLU A 138 -39.88 -6.27 10.72
CA GLU A 138 -39.55 -5.03 10.01
C GLU A 138 -38.32 -4.34 10.62
N GLU A 139 -38.20 -4.31 11.95
CA GLU A 139 -37.03 -3.77 12.65
C GLU A 139 -35.76 -4.59 12.34
N LYS A 140 -35.83 -5.93 12.44
CA LYS A 140 -34.71 -6.81 12.08
C LYS A 140 -34.30 -6.62 10.62
N ARG A 141 -35.26 -6.51 9.72
CA ARG A 141 -35.02 -6.24 8.29
C ARG A 141 -34.33 -4.89 8.10
N ALA A 142 -34.78 -3.85 8.80
CA ALA A 142 -34.16 -2.53 8.73
C ALA A 142 -32.71 -2.55 9.25
N LYS A 143 -32.44 -3.29 10.34
CA LYS A 143 -31.08 -3.46 10.88
C LYS A 143 -30.16 -4.17 9.88
N VAL A 144 -30.57 -5.34 9.37
CA VAL A 144 -29.82 -6.10 8.36
C VAL A 144 -29.58 -5.27 7.10
N HIS A 145 -30.57 -4.48 6.67
CA HIS A 145 -30.41 -3.60 5.51
C HIS A 145 -29.36 -2.50 5.74
N LYS A 146 -29.32 -1.91 6.94
CA LYS A 146 -28.29 -0.92 7.31
C LYS A 146 -26.89 -1.56 7.36
N GLU A 147 -26.77 -2.72 8.00
CA GLU A 147 -25.50 -3.47 8.07
C GLU A 147 -25.01 -3.87 6.67
N SER A 148 -25.89 -4.38 5.82
CA SER A 148 -25.59 -4.72 4.43
C SER A 148 -25.05 -3.51 3.64
N LYS A 149 -25.71 -2.35 3.75
CA LYS A 149 -25.22 -1.11 3.12
C LYS A 149 -23.83 -0.73 3.62
N PHE A 150 -23.61 -0.76 4.93
CA PHE A 150 -22.31 -0.43 5.51
C PHE A 150 -21.21 -1.38 5.02
N LEU A 151 -21.50 -2.69 5.00
CA LEU A 151 -20.55 -3.70 4.56
C LEU A 151 -20.23 -3.58 3.06
N LEU A 152 -21.21 -3.26 2.23
CA LEU A 152 -21.02 -2.98 0.80
C LEU A 152 -20.13 -1.76 0.58
N ASP A 153 -20.35 -0.67 1.32
CA ASP A 153 -19.52 0.54 1.21
C ASP A 153 -18.08 0.29 1.67
N TYR A 154 -17.90 -0.47 2.76
CA TYR A 154 -16.58 -0.89 3.21
C TYR A 154 -15.87 -1.74 2.15
N THR A 155 -16.58 -2.72 1.57
CA THR A 155 -16.05 -3.59 0.52
C THR A 155 -15.66 -2.79 -0.72
N ARG A 156 -16.48 -1.83 -1.15
CA ARG A 156 -16.15 -0.92 -2.28
C ARG A 156 -14.88 -0.12 -2.00
N LYS A 157 -14.74 0.44 -0.79
CA LYS A 157 -13.52 1.17 -0.38
C LYS A 157 -12.29 0.27 -0.37
N ALA A 158 -12.42 -0.96 0.13
CA ALA A 158 -11.35 -1.94 0.15
C ALA A 158 -10.91 -2.33 -1.27
N ILE A 159 -11.86 -2.57 -2.17
CA ILE A 159 -11.58 -2.86 -3.59
C ILE A 159 -10.86 -1.68 -4.25
N ALA A 160 -11.34 -0.44 -4.05
CA ALA A 160 -10.69 0.75 -4.62
C ALA A 160 -9.23 0.89 -4.14
N ARG A 161 -8.98 0.67 -2.85
CA ARG A 161 -7.63 0.71 -2.27
C ARG A 161 -6.74 -0.42 -2.79
N LEU A 162 -7.28 -1.63 -2.92
CA LEU A 162 -6.55 -2.75 -3.51
C LEU A 162 -6.16 -2.48 -4.97
N THR A 163 -7.09 -1.94 -5.76
CA THR A 163 -6.82 -1.58 -7.16
C THR A 163 -5.74 -0.49 -7.27
N TYR A 164 -5.77 0.51 -6.39
CA TYR A 164 -4.71 1.52 -6.33
C TYR A 164 -3.35 0.89 -5.99
N LEU A 165 -3.30 0.05 -4.95
CA LEU A 165 -2.06 -0.62 -4.54
C LEU A 165 -1.49 -1.53 -5.63
N LYS A 166 -2.35 -2.25 -6.36
CA LYS A 166 -1.93 -3.07 -7.50
C LYS A 166 -1.30 -2.21 -8.61
N ARG A 167 -1.88 -1.04 -8.90
CA ARG A 167 -1.32 -0.12 -9.90
C ARG A 167 0.04 0.44 -9.46
N THR A 168 0.17 0.85 -8.20
CA THR A 168 1.46 1.36 -7.68
C THR A 168 2.53 0.27 -7.66
N LEU A 169 2.16 -0.97 -7.32
CA LEU A 169 3.08 -2.10 -7.35
C LEU A 169 3.58 -2.37 -8.78
N ALA A 170 2.67 -2.40 -9.77
CA ALA A 170 3.07 -2.57 -11.17
C ALA A 170 4.01 -1.46 -11.65
N GLN A 171 3.76 -0.19 -11.27
CA GLN A 171 4.65 0.93 -11.59
C GLN A 171 6.04 0.76 -10.97
N LEU A 172 6.12 0.32 -9.71
CA LEU A 172 7.39 0.08 -9.05
C LEU A 172 8.13 -1.10 -9.68
N GLU A 173 7.43 -2.17 -10.05
CA GLU A 173 8.01 -3.31 -10.77
C GLU A 173 8.59 -2.89 -12.14
N ASP A 174 7.89 -2.03 -12.87
CA ASP A 174 8.37 -1.46 -14.15
C ASP A 174 9.61 -0.57 -13.96
N GLU A 175 9.75 0.10 -12.81
CA GLU A 175 10.91 0.95 -12.47
C GLU A 175 12.17 0.18 -12.03
N VAL A 176 12.04 -1.10 -11.64
CA VAL A 176 13.20 -1.90 -11.20
C VAL A 176 14.23 -2.08 -12.32
N ALA A 177 13.80 -2.55 -13.49
CA ALA A 177 14.70 -2.83 -14.62
C ALA A 177 15.55 -1.62 -15.08
N PRO A 178 14.98 -0.41 -15.29
CA PRO A 178 15.79 0.76 -15.64
C PRO A 178 16.72 1.19 -14.50
N CYS A 179 16.32 1.04 -13.24
CA CYS A 179 17.17 1.35 -12.10
C CYS A 179 18.36 0.39 -12.00
N GLU A 180 18.14 -0.91 -12.19
CA GLU A 180 19.19 -1.93 -12.27
C GLU A 180 20.16 -1.66 -13.43
N ALA A 181 19.65 -1.33 -14.62
CA ALA A 181 20.49 -0.98 -15.77
C ALA A 181 21.34 0.27 -15.50
N GLN A 182 20.77 1.28 -14.83
CA GLN A 182 21.52 2.48 -14.42
C GLN A 182 22.60 2.14 -13.39
N MET A 183 22.28 1.31 -12.40
CA MET A 183 23.26 0.84 -11.41
C MET A 183 24.39 0.05 -12.06
N GLU A 184 24.09 -0.82 -13.02
CA GLU A 184 25.10 -1.56 -13.76
C GLU A 184 26.00 -0.64 -14.57
N SER A 185 25.41 0.35 -15.25
CA SER A 185 26.15 1.41 -15.96
C SER A 185 27.12 2.14 -15.03
N TRP A 186 26.64 2.59 -13.86
CA TRP A 186 27.47 3.26 -12.86
C TRP A 186 28.57 2.35 -12.31
N SER A 187 28.28 1.09 -12.05
CA SER A 187 29.28 0.09 -11.64
C SER A 187 30.39 -0.04 -12.68
N ASN A 188 30.03 -0.09 -13.97
CA ASN A 188 31.00 -0.16 -15.06
C ASN A 188 31.83 1.13 -15.18
N TYR A 189 31.20 2.31 -15.08
CA TYR A 189 31.94 3.59 -15.02
C TYR A 189 32.92 3.63 -13.85
N LEU A 190 32.50 3.18 -12.66
CA LEU A 190 33.33 3.18 -11.47
C LEU A 190 34.56 2.27 -11.63
N LYS A 191 34.39 1.09 -12.25
CA LYS A 191 35.52 0.20 -12.59
C LYS A 191 36.53 0.89 -13.51
N VAL A 192 36.05 1.60 -14.53
CA VAL A 192 36.92 2.37 -15.45
C VAL A 192 37.63 3.50 -14.72
N MET A 193 36.93 4.24 -13.85
CA MET A 193 37.54 5.32 -13.06
C MET A 193 38.60 4.80 -12.09
N ALA A 194 38.35 3.68 -11.42
CA ALA A 194 39.34 3.03 -10.54
C ALA A 194 40.59 2.59 -11.31
N GLN A 195 40.45 2.11 -12.55
CA GLN A 195 41.60 1.81 -13.41
C GLN A 195 42.39 3.06 -13.77
N LYS A 196 41.71 4.15 -14.13
CA LYS A 196 42.35 5.44 -14.43
C LYS A 196 43.06 6.04 -13.22
N GLU A 197 42.45 5.96 -12.04
CA GLU A 197 43.07 6.39 -10.79
C GLU A 197 44.40 5.66 -10.57
N ARG A 198 44.42 4.32 -10.67
CA ARG A 198 45.65 3.53 -10.56
C ARG A 198 46.69 3.95 -11.59
N GLN A 199 46.27 4.20 -12.83
CA GLN A 199 47.15 4.69 -13.89
C GLN A 199 47.76 6.06 -13.53
N TYR A 200 46.96 7.01 -13.04
CA TYR A 200 47.43 8.33 -12.63
C TYR A 200 48.37 8.26 -11.44
N VAL A 201 48.06 7.46 -10.42
CA VAL A 201 48.95 7.23 -9.28
C VAL A 201 50.30 6.69 -9.74
N GLN A 202 50.29 5.70 -10.65
CA GLN A 202 51.53 5.15 -11.20
C GLN A 202 52.30 6.18 -12.04
N GLN A 203 51.62 6.99 -12.83
CA GLN A 203 52.24 8.08 -13.60
C GLN A 203 52.85 9.14 -12.69
N CYS A 204 52.16 9.56 -11.63
CA CYS A 204 52.68 10.48 -10.63
C CYS A 204 53.95 9.92 -9.97
N ALA A 205 53.95 8.67 -9.53
CA ALA A 205 55.13 8.02 -8.96
C ALA A 205 56.31 7.94 -9.95
N ASN A 206 56.03 7.67 -11.23
CA ASN A 206 57.05 7.68 -12.28
C ASN A 206 57.64 9.07 -12.50
N TYR A 207 56.81 10.12 -12.52
CA TYR A 207 57.26 11.50 -12.66
C TYR A 207 58.04 11.98 -11.45
N GLU A 208 57.62 11.63 -10.24
CA GLU A 208 58.35 11.90 -9.00
C GLU A 208 59.73 11.25 -9.03
N THR A 209 59.81 9.99 -9.44
CA THR A 209 61.10 9.29 -9.62
C THR A 209 61.98 10.01 -10.65
N ARG A 210 61.40 10.50 -11.76
CA ARG A 210 62.14 11.25 -12.79
C ARG A 210 62.62 12.61 -12.28
N LEU A 211 61.78 13.34 -11.54
CA LEU A 211 62.15 14.61 -10.90
C LEU A 211 63.31 14.41 -9.91
N ASN A 212 63.24 13.37 -9.09
CA ASN A 212 64.31 13.01 -8.15
C ASN A 212 65.62 12.68 -8.87
N ARG A 213 65.58 11.97 -10.02
CA ARG A 213 66.79 11.70 -10.83
C ARG A 213 67.45 12.97 -11.37
N VAL A 214 66.67 14.01 -11.65
CA VAL A 214 67.17 15.30 -12.17
C VAL A 214 67.58 16.23 -11.02
N GLY A 215 67.49 15.78 -9.76
CA GLY A 215 67.87 16.57 -8.58
C GLY A 215 66.90 17.69 -8.24
N TYR A 216 65.62 17.55 -8.62
CA TYR A 216 64.59 18.54 -8.31
C TYR A 216 64.41 18.68 -6.79
N THR A 217 64.43 19.92 -6.30
CA THR A 217 64.07 20.27 -4.92
C THR A 217 62.78 21.12 -4.91
N PRO A 218 61.92 21.01 -3.88
CA PRO A 218 60.70 21.81 -3.76
C PRO A 218 60.91 23.34 -3.84
N GLU A 219 62.14 23.79 -3.58
CA GLU A 219 62.58 25.19 -3.69
C GLU A 219 62.55 25.72 -5.13
N ILE A 220 62.67 24.84 -6.13
CA ILE A 220 62.60 25.18 -7.56
C ILE A 220 61.14 25.08 -8.07
N SER A 221 60.16 24.94 -7.18
CA SER A 221 58.74 25.02 -7.57
C SER A 221 58.39 26.42 -8.06
N HIS A 222 57.47 26.51 -9.04
CA HIS A 222 57.10 27.78 -9.65
C HIS A 222 56.66 28.82 -8.61
N ARG A 223 55.86 28.41 -7.63
CA ARG A 223 55.41 29.28 -6.54
C ARG A 223 56.60 29.83 -5.74
N VAL A 224 57.51 28.98 -5.29
CA VAL A 224 58.67 29.42 -4.48
C VAL A 224 59.60 30.31 -5.31
N LEU A 225 59.81 30.01 -6.59
CA LEU A 225 60.60 30.86 -7.48
C LEU A 225 59.98 32.25 -7.68
N VAL A 226 58.65 32.32 -7.81
CA VAL A 226 57.93 33.61 -7.89
C VAL A 226 58.07 34.36 -6.58
N ASP A 227 57.82 33.71 -5.43
CA ASP A 227 57.95 34.31 -4.10
C ASP A 227 59.40 34.82 -3.87
N MET A 228 60.42 34.05 -4.26
CA MET A 228 61.83 34.46 -4.19
C MET A 228 62.15 35.64 -5.13
N ALA A 229 61.57 35.67 -6.32
CA ALA A 229 61.75 36.77 -7.27
C ALA A 229 61.09 38.06 -6.76
N GLU A 230 59.91 37.95 -6.15
CA GLU A 230 59.22 39.06 -5.50
C GLU A 230 60.00 39.56 -4.28
N HIS A 231 60.49 38.67 -3.43
CA HIS A 231 61.37 39.03 -2.31
C HIS A 231 62.66 39.69 -2.78
N ARG A 232 63.30 39.17 -3.84
CA ARG A 232 64.48 39.82 -4.44
C ARG A 232 64.14 41.22 -4.92
N LYS A 233 63.01 41.42 -5.60
CA LYS A 233 62.56 42.72 -6.10
C LYS A 233 62.28 43.70 -4.97
N GLU A 234 61.67 43.24 -3.87
CA GLU A 234 61.45 44.07 -2.69
C GLU A 234 62.75 44.43 -1.98
N LEU A 235 63.69 43.48 -1.86
CA LEU A 235 65.01 43.74 -1.31
C LEU A 235 65.79 44.75 -2.17
N GLU A 236 65.68 44.64 -3.50
CA GLU A 236 66.26 45.61 -4.43
C GLU A 236 65.63 46.99 -4.27
N ARG A 237 64.30 47.09 -4.11
CA ARG A 237 63.59 48.34 -3.82
C ARG A 237 64.11 49.02 -2.55
N GLN A 238 64.42 48.25 -1.51
CA GLN A 238 64.93 48.77 -0.23
C GLN A 238 66.43 49.10 -0.28
N THR A 239 67.23 48.30 -0.99
CA THR A 239 68.70 48.43 -1.00
C THR A 239 69.17 49.51 -1.97
N LYS A 240 68.46 49.75 -3.07
CA LYS A 240 68.81 50.77 -4.07
C LYS A 240 68.97 52.19 -3.50
N PRO A 241 68.01 52.74 -2.70
CA PRO A 241 68.20 54.06 -2.09
C PRO A 241 69.37 54.09 -1.08
N ILE A 242 69.62 52.99 -0.36
CA ILE A 242 70.75 52.89 0.58
C ILE A 242 72.09 52.93 -0.18
N LEU A 243 72.21 52.18 -1.28
CA LEU A 243 73.37 52.23 -2.17
C LEU A 243 73.56 53.62 -2.78
N ASP A 244 72.49 54.28 -3.22
CA ASP A 244 72.56 55.63 -3.76
C ASP A 244 73.04 56.64 -2.70
N THR A 245 72.60 56.51 -1.44
CA THR A 245 73.15 57.32 -0.33
C THR A 245 74.60 56.98 -0.01
N LEU A 246 75.00 55.72 -0.05
CA LEU A 246 76.40 55.34 0.19
C LEU A 246 77.32 55.87 -0.92
N ARG A 247 76.83 55.87 -2.15
CA ARG A 247 77.55 56.41 -3.31
C ARG A 247 77.73 57.92 -3.18
N SER A 248 76.72 58.65 -2.71
CA SER A 248 76.86 60.09 -2.44
C SER A 248 77.86 60.39 -1.31
N TYR A 249 78.01 59.51 -0.32
CA TYR A 249 79.07 59.62 0.69
C TYR A 249 80.47 59.31 0.14
N GLN A 250 80.61 58.38 -0.81
CA GLN A 250 81.89 58.06 -1.46
C GLN A 250 82.37 59.15 -2.43
N ASP A 251 81.46 59.99 -2.94
CA ASP A 251 81.81 61.14 -3.78
C ASP A 251 82.41 62.32 -2.97
N LEU A 252 82.43 62.26 -1.62
CA LEU A 252 83.09 63.26 -0.78
C LEU A 252 84.56 62.88 -0.51
N PRO A 253 85.55 63.76 -0.81
CA PRO A 253 86.96 63.50 -0.54
C PRO A 253 87.25 63.27 0.96
N PRO A 254 88.09 62.29 1.33
CA PRO A 254 88.35 61.88 2.71
C PRO A 254 89.18 62.87 3.55
N ASP A 255 89.48 64.08 3.03
CA ASP A 255 90.26 65.12 3.71
C ASP A 255 89.44 66.41 3.85
N LYS A 256 89.30 66.90 5.10
CA LYS A 256 88.43 68.03 5.48
C LYS A 256 88.82 69.33 4.77
N ALA A 257 90.09 69.50 4.43
CA ALA A 257 90.58 70.67 3.69
C ALA A 257 90.21 70.62 2.20
N LEU A 258 90.25 69.44 1.59
CA LEU A 258 89.90 69.24 0.17
C LEU A 258 88.39 69.20 -0.06
N ALA A 259 87.62 68.70 0.90
CA ALA A 259 86.16 68.77 0.86
C ALA A 259 85.65 70.23 0.91
N ALA A 260 86.29 71.10 1.70
CA ALA A 260 85.94 72.52 1.72
C ALA A 260 86.22 73.21 0.37
N LEU A 261 87.33 72.86 -0.29
CA LEU A 261 87.71 73.40 -1.60
C LEU A 261 86.78 72.87 -2.72
N ALA A 262 86.41 71.60 -2.66
CA ALA A 262 85.43 71.01 -3.59
C ALA A 262 84.01 71.58 -3.40
N ILE A 263 83.61 71.89 -2.15
CA ILE A 263 82.36 72.60 -1.86
C ILE A 263 82.42 74.03 -2.40
N GLU A 264 83.56 74.72 -2.26
CA GLU A 264 83.75 76.08 -2.79
C GLU A 264 83.73 76.10 -4.33
N ASP A 265 84.35 75.12 -4.99
CA ASP A 265 84.30 74.95 -6.45
C ASP A 265 82.90 74.59 -6.94
N LYS A 266 82.18 73.73 -6.22
CA LYS A 266 80.77 73.43 -6.53
C LYS A 266 79.86 74.62 -6.26
N LYS A 267 80.11 75.43 -5.23
CA LYS A 267 79.42 76.71 -5.00
C LYS A 267 79.71 77.72 -6.11
N ARG A 268 80.94 77.79 -6.62
CA ARG A 268 81.28 78.61 -7.80
C ARG A 268 80.57 78.12 -9.06
N GLN A 269 80.50 76.81 -9.27
CA GLN A 269 79.76 76.22 -10.39
C GLN A 269 78.25 76.48 -10.25
N TYR A 270 77.70 76.40 -9.04
CA TYR A 270 76.31 76.75 -8.75
C TYR A 270 76.05 78.24 -8.97
N ALA A 271 76.89 79.13 -8.44
CA ALA A 271 76.76 80.57 -8.64
C ALA A 271 76.92 80.96 -10.12
N ALA A 272 77.76 80.26 -10.89
CA ALA A 272 77.86 80.46 -12.34
C ALA A 272 76.62 79.95 -13.10
N ALA A 273 76.00 78.85 -12.65
CA ALA A 273 74.75 78.34 -13.20
C ALA A 273 73.55 79.23 -12.82
N GLU A 274 73.54 79.78 -11.60
CA GLU A 274 72.54 80.72 -11.10
C GLU A 274 72.66 82.06 -11.82
N LYS A 275 73.89 82.57 -12.01
CA LYS A 275 74.13 83.75 -12.86
C LYS A 275 73.71 83.52 -14.32
N ARG A 276 73.93 82.33 -14.88
CA ARG A 276 73.39 81.96 -16.20
C ARG A 276 71.86 81.91 -16.20
N LEU A 277 71.23 81.45 -15.12
CA LEU A 277 69.78 81.45 -14.99
C LEU A 277 69.23 82.88 -14.86
N GLU A 278 69.91 83.74 -14.10
CA GLU A 278 69.63 85.17 -13.97
C GLU A 278 69.83 85.92 -15.28
N ASP A 279 70.91 85.65 -16.03
CA ASP A 279 71.15 86.22 -17.36
C ASP A 279 70.05 85.78 -18.35
N VAL A 280 69.61 84.51 -18.29
CA VAL A 280 68.48 84.01 -19.10
C VAL A 280 67.15 84.65 -18.67
N LEU A 281 66.94 84.89 -17.37
CA LEU A 281 65.76 85.59 -16.86
C LEU A 281 65.77 87.10 -17.18
N GLN A 282 66.91 87.77 -17.14
CA GLN A 282 67.06 89.18 -17.57
C GLN A 282 66.92 89.33 -19.09
N ALA A 283 67.41 88.36 -19.87
CA ALA A 283 67.15 88.29 -21.32
C ALA A 283 65.67 88.00 -21.65
N ALA A 284 64.92 87.36 -20.75
CA ALA A 284 63.47 87.20 -20.87
C ALA A 284 62.71 88.47 -20.47
N LEU A 285 63.16 89.23 -19.46
CA LEU A 285 62.52 90.48 -19.01
C LEU A 285 62.82 91.71 -19.90
N LEU A 286 63.90 91.71 -20.69
CA LEU A 286 64.20 92.74 -21.70
C LEU A 286 63.56 92.46 -23.07
N ASN A 287 62.92 91.30 -23.25
CA ASN A 287 62.16 90.90 -24.44
C ASN A 287 60.63 90.96 -24.24
N GLU A 288 60.15 91.56 -23.14
CA GLU A 288 58.73 91.91 -22.92
C GLU A 288 58.55 93.44 -22.76
N GLY A 289 58.97 94.20 -23.77
CA GLY A 289 58.68 95.63 -23.98
C GLY A 289 58.46 95.94 -25.44
#